data_AF-A2BSY4-F1
#
_entry.id   AF-A2BSY4-F1
#
_cell.length_a   1.000
_cell.length_b   1.000
_cell.length_c   1.000
_cell.angle_alpha   90.00
_cell.angle_beta   90.00
_cell.angle_gamma   90.00
#
_symmetry.space_group_name_H-M   'P 1'
#
loop_
_entity.id
_entity.type
_entity.pdbx_description
1 polymer ?
#
loop_
_entity_poly.entity_id
_entity_poly.type
_entity_poly.pdbx_seq_one_letter_code
_entity_poly.pdbx_strand_id
1 'polypeptide(L)' 'MASATSWQFYKEVENKILWVKICAQDLEGVFIAINKWWKTRYPEYKIRIVSKKEFELIKMQAKEKEQ' A
#
# COMPACT_ATOMS: atom_id res chain seq x y z
N MET A 1 -7.80 -4.30 -21.32
CA MET A 1 -6.38 -4.41 -20.90
C MET A 1 -6.32 -4.09 -19.42
N ALA A 2 -5.96 -5.07 -18.58
CA ALA A 2 -5.88 -4.83 -17.14
C ALA A 2 -4.76 -3.81 -16.90
N SER A 3 -5.12 -2.60 -16.49
CA SER A 3 -4.20 -1.61 -15.94
C SER A 3 -3.37 -2.32 -14.87
N ALA A 4 -2.13 -2.66 -15.19
CA ALA A 4 -1.17 -3.12 -14.20
C ALA A 4 -0.91 -1.91 -13.30
N THR A 5 -1.73 -1.75 -12.25
CA THR A 5 -1.56 -0.66 -11.30
C THR A 5 -0.13 -0.74 -10.78
N SER A 6 0.65 0.33 -10.98
CA SER A 6 2.07 0.38 -10.66
C SER A 6 2.35 0.15 -9.17
N TRP A 7 1.31 0.13 -8.33
CA TRP A 7 1.34 -0.25 -6.92
C TRP A 7 0.06 -0.97 -6.48
N GLN A 8 0.15 -1.71 -5.38
CA GLN A 8 -0.96 -2.28 -4.62
C GLN A 8 -0.93 -1.69 -3.20
N PHE A 9 -2.09 -1.58 -2.56
CA PHE A 9 -2.15 -1.12 -1.17
C PHE A 9 -3.12 -1.94 -0.32
N TYR A 10 -2.87 -1.95 0.98
CA TYR A 10 -3.71 -2.50 2.02
C TYR A 10 -3.90 -1.44 3.12
N LYS A 11 -5.14 -1.27 3.56
CA LYS A 11 -5.52 -0.27 4.56
C LYS A 11 -5.70 -0.97 5.91
N GLU A 12 -4.78 -0.70 6.82
CA GLU A 12 -4.88 -1.12 8.21
C GLU A 12 -5.56 -0.01 9.03
N VAL A 13 -6.71 -0.35 9.63
CA VAL A 13 -7.53 0.62 10.39
C VAL A 13 -7.00 0.84 11.80
N GLU A 14 -6.49 -0.22 12.45
CA GLU A 14 -6.04 -0.22 13.86
C GLU A 14 -4.99 0.87 14.11
N ASN A 15 -3.91 0.87 13.33
CA ASN A 15 -2.82 1.84 13.47
C ASN A 15 -2.92 3.02 12.48
N LYS A 16 -4.00 3.11 11.69
CA LYS A 16 -4.17 4.03 10.56
C LYS A 16 -2.96 3.98 9.61
N ILE A 17 -2.58 2.80 9.13
CA ILE A 17 -1.43 2.62 8.22
C ILE A 17 -1.91 2.17 6.83
N LEU A 18 -1.37 2.80 5.79
CA LEU A 18 -1.46 2.34 4.41
C LEU A 18 -0.18 1.60 4.05
N TRP A 19 -0.30 0.28 3.97
CA TRP A 19 0.76 -0.57 3.45
C TRP A 19 0.71 -0.54 1.94
N VAL A 20 1.83 -0.25 1.28
CA VAL A 20 1.90 -0.10 -0.16
C VAL A 20 3.05 -0.95 -0.69
N LYS A 21 2.77 -1.69 -1.75
CA LYS A 21 3.75 -2.48 -2.49
C LYS A 21 3.85 -1.91 -3.89
N ILE A 22 5.04 -1.48 -4.28
CA ILE A 22 5.31 -1.04 -5.65
C ILE A 22 5.54 -2.28 -6.53
N CYS A 23 4.85 -2.33 -7.67
CA CYS A 23 4.94 -3.42 -8.65
C CYS A 23 5.68 -3.01 -9.92
N ALA A 24 6.08 -1.75 -10.05
CA ALA A 24 6.79 -1.21 -11.20
C ALA A 24 8.31 -1.16 -10.99
N GLN A 25 9.05 -1.14 -12.11
CA GLN A 25 10.50 -0.92 -12.11
C GLN A 25 10.86 0.56 -11.94
N ASP A 26 10.05 1.47 -12.49
CA ASP A 26 10.20 2.90 -12.26
C ASP A 26 9.66 3.25 -10.86
N LEU A 27 10.58 3.38 -9.91
CA LEU A 27 10.25 3.70 -8.53
C LEU A 27 9.92 5.18 -8.39
N GLU A 28 10.71 6.08 -8.98
CA GLU A 28 10.64 7.52 -8.71
C GLU A 28 9.30 8.13 -9.11
N GLY A 29 8.84 7.86 -10.34
CA GLY A 29 7.53 8.32 -10.81
C GLY A 29 6.37 7.76 -9.97
N VAL A 30 6.50 6.50 -9.53
CA VAL A 30 5.49 5.82 -8.72
C VAL A 30 5.45 6.35 -7.29
N PHE A 31 6.60 6.65 -6.68
CA PHE A 31 6.67 7.27 -5.35
C PHE A 31 5.96 8.62 -5.33
N ILE A 32 6.16 9.47 -6.35
CA ILE A 32 5.49 10.77 -6.46
C ILE A 32 3.97 10.59 -6.59
N ALA A 33 3.52 9.67 -7.46
CA ALA A 33 2.11 9.38 -7.68
C ALA A 33 1.42 8.87 -6.41
N ILE A 34 2.04 7.91 -5.72
CA ILE A 34 1.57 7.40 -4.43
C ILE A 34 1.48 8.54 -3.43
N ASN A 35 2.52 9.37 -3.32
CA ASN A 35 2.60 10.45 -2.33
C ASN A 35 1.44 11.45 -2.47
N LYS A 36 1.11 11.81 -3.72
CA LYS A 36 -0.04 12.68 -4.01
C LYS A 36 -1.35 11.97 -3.71
N TRP A 37 -1.49 10.71 -4.11
CA TRP A 37 -2.70 9.92 -3.93
C TRP A 37 -3.08 9.70 -2.46
N TRP A 38 -2.16 9.25 -1.61
CA TRP A 38 -2.49 8.90 -0.21
C TRP A 38 -2.85 10.13 0.61
N LYS A 39 -2.16 11.26 0.40
CA LYS A 39 -2.46 12.53 1.09
C LYS A 39 -3.86 13.04 0.78
N THR A 40 -4.33 12.85 -0.45
CA THR A 40 -5.68 13.28 -0.84
C THR A 40 -6.77 12.34 -0.34
N ARG A 41 -6.54 11.02 -0.39
CA ARG A 41 -7.58 10.02 -0.07
C ARG A 41 -7.63 9.65 1.41
N TYR A 42 -6.48 9.70 2.09
CA TYR A 42 -6.30 9.20 3.45
C TYR A 42 -5.32 10.10 4.24
N PRO A 43 -5.64 11.38 4.42
CA PRO A 43 -4.72 12.36 5.04
C PRO A 43 -4.32 11.99 6.48
N GLU A 44 -5.18 11.25 7.19
CA GLU A 44 -4.94 10.82 8.57
C GLU A 44 -4.11 9.53 8.69
N TYR A 45 -3.77 8.89 7.57
CA TYR A 45 -3.08 7.60 7.57
C TYR A 45 -1.60 7.79 7.32
N LYS A 46 -0.76 6.98 7.96
CA LYS A 46 0.67 6.91 7.66
C LYS A 46 0.91 5.94 6.52
N ILE A 47 1.80 6.28 5.58
CA ILE A 47 2.16 5.37 4.50
C ILE A 47 3.42 4.56 4.84
N ARG A 48 3.41 3.28 4.51
CA ARG A 48 4.55 2.37 4.59
C ARG A 48 4.71 1.62 3.27
N ILE A 49 5.86 1.83 2.61
CA ILE A 49 6.20 1.12 1.39
C ILE A 49 7.04 -0.10 1.77
N VAL A 50 6.59 -1.28 1.36
CA VAL A 50 7.15 -2.58 1.79
C VAL A 50 7.40 -3.49 0.59
N SER A 51 8.21 -4.53 0.81
CA SER A 51 8.46 -5.56 -0.19
C SER A 51 7.20 -6.41 -0.46
N LYS A 52 7.20 -7.14 -1.58
CA LYS A 52 6.11 -8.09 -1.90
C LYS A 52 5.88 -9.10 -0.77
N LYS A 53 6.95 -9.64 -0.17
CA LYS A 53 6.85 -10.66 0.87
C LYS A 53 6.18 -10.10 2.13
N GLU A 54 6.64 -8.94 2.60
CA GLU A 54 6.06 -8.26 3.76
C GLU A 54 4.60 -7.88 3.52
N PHE A 55 4.28 -7.38 2.33
CA PHE A 55 2.92 -6.98 1.98
C PHE A 55 1.92 -8.15 2.06
N GLU A 56 2.29 -9.33 1.55
CA GLU A 56 1.43 -10.52 1.66
C GLU A 56 1.33 -11.00 3.11
N LEU A 57 2.42 -10.97 3.90
CA LEU A 57 2.40 -11.33 5.32
C LEU A 57 1.45 -10.44 6.12
N ILE A 58 1.51 -9.12 5.93
CA ILE A 58 0.61 -8.16 6.58
C ILE A 58 -0.85 -8.46 6.23
N LYS A 59 -1.14 -8.74 4.96
CA LYS A 59 -2.49 -9.12 4.53
C LYS A 59 -2.96 -10.45 5.13
N MET A 60 -2.08 -11.42 5.30
CA MET A 60 -2.42 -12.70 5.94
C MET A 60 -2.74 -12.50 7.42
N GLN A 61 -1.88 -11.80 8.16
CA GLN A 61 -2.10 -11.49 9.58
C GLN A 61 -3.37 -10.68 9.81
N ALA A 62 -3.67 -9.74 8.91
CA ALA A 62 -4.91 -8.98 8.98
C ALA A 62 -6.16 -9.86 8.86
N LYS A 63 -6.14 -10.86 7.97
CA LYS A 63 -7.26 -11.79 7.80
C LYS A 63 -7.45 -12.71 9.00
N GLU A 64 -6.36 -13.10 9.66
CA GLU A 64 -6.41 -13.92 10.88
C GLU A 64 -7.00 -13.14 12.06
N LYS A 65 -6.81 -11.81 12.12
CA LYS A 65 -7.42 -10.96 13.16
C LYS A 65 -8.92 -10.70 12.97
N GLU A 66 -9.45 -10.93 11.76
CA GLU A 66 -10.88 -10.76 11.44
C GLU A 66 -11.71 -12.05 11.62
N GLN A 67 -11.06 -13.19 11.96
CA GLN A 67 -11.72 -14.46 12.30
C GLN A 67 -11.88 -14.63 13.82
#